data_AF-A0ABC9WGE2-F1
#
_entry.id   AF-A0ABC9WGE2-F1
#
_cell.length_a   1.000
_cell.length_b   1.000
_cell.length_c   1.000
_cell.angle_alpha   90.00
_cell.angle_beta   90.00
_cell.angle_gamma   90.00
#
_symmetry.space_group_name_H-M   'P 1'
#
loop_
_entity.id
_entity.type
_entity.pdbx_description
1 polymer ?
#
loop_
_entity_poly.entity_id
_entity_poly.type
_entity_poly.pdbx_seq_one_letter_code
_entity_poly.pdbx_strand_id
1 'polypeptide(L)'
;MLIHKKGRKEDSGNYRPISLTLVPGKVIDQIILHDIMQHVQDNQVIRTSQHGFMKGRSCLTNLISFYDRVTYLVNDRKAVDVVYLDFSKAFDTISHSILLEKLAAHGLDRHTLGKNLAGWPGQKGE
;
A
#
# COMPACT_ATOMS: atom_id res chain seq x y z
N MET A 1 19.18 -4.85 -3.20
CA MET A 1 20.06 -4.10 -2.28
C MET A 1 19.41 -4.04 -0.92
N LEU A 2 20.16 -4.11 0.18
CA LEU A 2 19.61 -4.00 1.54
C LEU A 2 19.93 -2.62 2.11
N ILE A 3 18.94 -1.92 2.68
CA ILE A 3 19.15 -0.67 3.43
C ILE A 3 18.95 -0.92 4.91
N HIS A 4 19.95 -0.59 5.72
CA HIS A 4 19.86 -0.66 7.18
C HIS A 4 18.89 0.41 7.70
N LYS A 5 17.89 0.02 8.48
CA LYS A 5 16.86 0.92 9.00
C LYS A 5 17.16 1.43 10.42
N LYS A 6 17.33 0.53 11.38
CA LYS A 6 17.50 0.85 12.82
C LYS A 6 18.03 -0.37 13.55
N GLY A 7 18.76 -0.19 14.66
CA GLY A 7 19.21 -1.29 15.52
C GLY A 7 20.64 -1.74 15.25
N ARG A 8 20.95 -2.97 15.64
CA ARG A 8 22.27 -3.60 15.46
C ARG A 8 22.42 -4.12 14.03
N LYS A 9 23.61 -3.93 13.44
CA LYS A 9 23.90 -4.29 12.03
C LYS A 9 24.03 -5.79 11.82
N GLU A 10 24.21 -6.55 12.88
CA GLU A 10 24.38 -8.01 12.83
C GLU A 10 23.02 -8.73 12.71
N ASP A 11 21.93 -8.05 13.03
CA ASP A 11 20.58 -8.60 12.93
C ASP A 11 20.00 -8.32 11.53
N SER A 12 19.84 -9.40 10.75
CA SER A 12 19.23 -9.38 9.42
C SER A 12 17.84 -8.75 9.40
N GLY A 13 17.10 -8.79 10.51
CA GLY A 13 15.78 -8.22 10.65
C GLY A 13 15.73 -6.68 10.59
N ASN A 14 16.88 -6.02 10.74
CA ASN A 14 17.03 -4.57 10.73
C ASN A 14 17.26 -3.96 9.34
N TYR A 15 17.33 -4.80 8.32
CA TYR A 15 17.49 -4.40 6.93
C TYR A 15 16.16 -4.43 6.18
N ARG A 16 15.99 -3.47 5.28
CA ARG A 16 14.88 -3.47 4.32
C ARG A 16 15.38 -3.88 2.94
N PRO A 17 14.80 -4.91 2.31
CA PRO A 17 15.09 -5.23 0.94
C PRO A 17 14.55 -4.14 0.00
N ILE A 18 15.37 -3.74 -0.96
CA ILE A 18 14.98 -2.89 -2.07
C ILE A 18 15.17 -3.69 -3.36
N SER A 19 14.06 -3.85 -4.07
CA SER A 19 14.06 -4.32 -5.45
C SER A 19 14.60 -3.23 -6.37
N LEU A 20 15.69 -3.53 -7.06
CA LEU A 20 16.23 -2.68 -8.12
C LEU A 20 15.75 -3.26 -9.45
N THR A 21 14.53 -2.91 -9.84
CA THR A 21 14.00 -3.28 -11.16
C THR A 21 14.71 -2.47 -12.25
N LEU A 22 15.01 -3.11 -13.38
CA LEU A 22 15.52 -2.44 -14.59
C LEU A 22 14.55 -1.36 -15.08
N VAL A 23 15.06 -0.36 -15.81
CA VAL A 23 14.26 0.76 -16.32
C VAL A 23 13.01 0.28 -17.09
N PRO A 24 13.08 -0.70 -18.01
CA PRO A 24 11.88 -1.20 -18.68
C PRO A 24 10.86 -1.81 -17.72
N GLY A 25 11.32 -2.52 -16.68
CA GLY A 25 10.42 -3.08 -15.68
C GLY A 25 9.71 -2.01 -14.86
N LYS A 26 10.39 -0.90 -14.52
CA LYS A 26 9.74 0.25 -13.86
C LYS A 26 8.65 0.89 -14.71
N VAL A 27 8.82 0.91 -16.04
CA VAL A 27 7.79 1.42 -16.96
C VAL A 27 6.56 0.52 -16.92
N ILE A 28 6.75 -0.80 -16.96
CA ILE A 28 5.65 -1.77 -16.85
C ILE A 28 4.95 -1.63 -15.48
N ASP A 29 5.71 -1.54 -14.39
CA ASP A 29 5.18 -1.34 -13.04
C ASP A 29 4.32 -0.08 -12.96
N GLN A 30 4.74 1.02 -13.61
CA GLN A 30 3.97 2.26 -13.65
C GLN A 30 2.66 2.13 -14.44
N ILE A 31 2.66 1.42 -15.56
CA ILE A 31 1.44 1.15 -16.35
C ILE A 31 0.45 0.34 -15.52
N ILE A 32 0.91 -0.76 -14.91
CA ILE A 32 0.07 -1.59 -14.04
C ILE A 32 -0.47 -0.78 -12.86
N LEU A 33 0.37 0.03 -12.22
CA LEU A 33 -0.05 0.89 -11.11
C LEU A 33 -1.12 1.91 -11.55
N HIS A 34 -0.98 2.47 -12.75
CA HIS A 34 -1.96 3.41 -13.30
C HIS A 34 -3.33 2.76 -13.45
N ASP A 35 -3.40 1.60 -14.08
CA ASP A 35 -4.64 0.86 -14.31
C ASP A 35 -5.31 0.46 -12.98
N ILE A 36 -4.52 -0.04 -12.02
CA ILE A 36 -5.02 -0.38 -10.68
C ILE A 36 -5.56 0.86 -9.97
N MET A 37 -4.84 1.98 -10.01
CA MET A 37 -5.26 3.20 -9.34
C MET A 37 -6.53 3.78 -9.93
N GLN A 38 -6.67 3.74 -11.25
CA GLN A 38 -7.89 4.16 -11.92
C GLN A 38 -9.07 3.29 -11.48
N HIS A 39 -8.93 1.96 -11.54
CA HIS A 39 -9.97 1.02 -11.12
C HIS A 39 -10.40 1.23 -9.65
N VAL A 40 -9.43 1.41 -8.76
CA VAL A 40 -9.68 1.65 -7.33
C VAL A 40 -10.43 2.97 -7.10
N GLN A 41 -10.15 4.02 -7.89
CA GLN A 41 -10.84 5.30 -7.80
C GLN A 41 -12.26 5.21 -8.36
N ASP A 42 -12.43 4.65 -9.55
CA ASP A 42 -13.72 4.56 -10.23
C ASP A 42 -14.73 3.73 -9.41
N ASN A 43 -14.26 2.65 -8.78
CA ASN A 43 -15.08 1.75 -7.96
C ASN A 43 -15.11 2.09 -6.47
N GLN A 44 -14.49 3.21 -6.05
CA GLN A 44 -14.44 3.66 -4.64
C GLN A 44 -13.97 2.55 -3.67
N VAL A 45 -13.00 1.73 -4.09
CA VAL A 45 -12.51 0.58 -3.31
C VAL A 45 -11.80 1.05 -2.03
N ILE A 46 -11.10 2.19 -2.12
CA ILE A 46 -10.37 2.78 -0.99
C ILE A 46 -11.19 3.91 -0.36
N ARG A 47 -11.26 3.92 0.98
CA ARG A 47 -11.94 4.96 1.75
C ARG A 47 -11.33 6.35 1.54
N THR A 48 -12.16 7.38 1.63
CA THR A 48 -11.73 8.78 1.53
C THR A 48 -10.78 9.22 2.66
N SER A 49 -10.78 8.50 3.78
CA SER A 49 -9.85 8.71 4.90
C SER A 49 -8.46 8.11 4.67
N GLN A 50 -8.19 7.41 3.56
CA GLN A 50 -6.86 6.92 3.23
C GLN A 50 -6.04 8.02 2.56
N HIS A 51 -4.96 8.47 3.20
CA HIS A 51 -4.10 9.52 2.63
C HIS A 51 -2.80 8.97 2.02
N GLY A 52 -2.26 7.89 2.59
CA GLY A 52 -1.03 7.28 2.09
C GLY A 52 -1.21 6.70 0.68
N PHE A 53 -0.25 6.95 -0.20
CA PHE A 53 -0.20 6.46 -1.59
C PHE A 53 -1.37 6.90 -2.50
N MET A 54 -2.15 7.91 -2.10
CA MET A 54 -3.25 8.44 -2.91
C MET A 54 -2.85 9.76 -3.58
N LYS A 55 -3.17 9.90 -4.88
CA LYS A 55 -2.94 11.14 -5.63
C LYS A 55 -3.68 12.32 -4.97
N GLY A 56 -2.99 13.45 -4.82
CA GLY A 56 -3.55 14.66 -4.22
C GLY A 56 -3.70 14.62 -2.69
N ARG A 57 -3.22 13.57 -2.02
CA ARG A 57 -3.20 13.46 -0.56
C ARG A 57 -1.77 13.36 -0.04
N SER A 58 -1.55 13.87 1.16
CA SER A 58 -0.25 13.92 1.83
C SER A 58 -0.38 13.70 3.33
N CYS A 59 0.75 13.51 4.02
CA CYS A 59 0.79 13.45 5.49
C CYS A 59 0.20 14.71 6.13
N LEU A 60 0.39 15.88 5.50
CA LEU A 60 -0.16 17.14 5.99
C LEU A 60 -1.69 17.15 5.89
N THR A 61 -2.25 16.77 4.74
CA THR A 61 -3.72 16.69 4.58
C THR A 61 -4.35 15.69 5.56
N ASN A 62 -3.63 14.60 5.87
CA ASN A 62 -4.08 13.60 6.85
C ASN A 62 -4.15 14.20 8.25
N LEU A 63 -3.10 14.93 8.62
CA LEU A 63 -3.01 15.60 9.91
C LEU A 63 -4.10 16.66 10.07
N ILE A 64 -4.35 17.46 9.02
CA ILE A 64 -5.42 18.46 9.02
C ILE A 64 -6.78 17.80 9.19
N SER A 65 -7.09 16.76 8.39
CA SER A 65 -8.38 16.05 8.49
C SER A 65 -8.59 15.41 9.86
N PHE A 66 -7.53 14.87 10.46
CA PHE A 66 -7.56 14.33 11.80
C PHE A 66 -7.85 15.43 12.85
N TYR A 67 -7.10 16.53 12.84
CA TYR A 67 -7.31 17.62 13.81
C TYR A 67 -8.66 18.30 13.66
N ASP A 68 -9.15 18.46 12.43
CA ASP A 68 -10.49 18.99 12.17
C ASP A 68 -11.55 18.11 12.85
N ARG A 69 -11.44 16.79 12.70
CA ARG A 69 -12.35 15.83 13.36
C ARG A 69 -12.25 15.87 14.89
N VAL A 70 -11.04 15.90 15.43
CA VAL A 70 -10.82 15.96 16.89
C VAL A 70 -11.39 17.27 17.45
N THR A 71 -11.09 18.40 16.80
CA THR A 71 -11.55 19.72 17.23
C THR A 71 -13.08 19.80 17.21
N TYR A 72 -13.72 19.27 16.17
CA TYR A 72 -15.17 19.18 16.10
C TYR A 72 -15.77 18.41 17.29
N LEU A 73 -15.20 17.24 17.64
CA LEU A 73 -15.71 16.42 18.75
C LEU A 73 -15.47 17.08 20.12
N VAL A 74 -14.31 17.70 20.31
CA VAL A 74 -13.99 18.44 21.54
C VAL A 74 -14.92 19.63 21.74
N ASN A 75 -15.22 20.38 20.67
CA ASN A 75 -16.19 21.48 20.71
C ASN A 75 -17.60 20.99 21.08
N ASP A 76 -17.96 19.78 20.65
CA ASP A 76 -19.21 19.10 21.03
C ASP A 76 -19.14 18.45 22.43
N ARG A 77 -18.12 18.77 23.22
CA ARG A 77 -17.86 18.24 24.58
C ARG A 77 -17.79 16.71 24.66
N LYS A 78 -17.41 16.05 23.56
CA LYS A 78 -17.18 14.60 23.51
C LYS A 78 -15.73 14.27 23.88
N ALA A 79 -15.55 13.23 24.67
CA ALA A 79 -14.24 12.66 24.92
C ALA A 79 -13.69 12.02 23.62
N VAL A 80 -12.39 12.18 23.38
CA VAL A 80 -11.71 11.65 22.19
C VAL A 80 -10.49 10.86 22.63
N ASP A 81 -10.47 9.58 22.30
CA ASP A 81 -9.32 8.71 22.45
C ASP A 81 -8.72 8.39 21.08
N VAL A 82 -7.39 8.32 21.01
CA VAL A 82 -6.65 8.10 19.75
C VAL A 82 -5.78 6.87 19.88
N VAL A 83 -5.99 5.90 18.99
CA VAL A 83 -5.20 4.66 18.93
C VAL A 83 -4.34 4.67 17.67
N TYR A 84 -3.02 4.59 17.85
CA TYR A 84 -2.07 4.45 16.76
C TYR A 84 -1.67 2.98 16.58
N LEU A 85 -1.74 2.50 15.35
CA LEU A 85 -1.36 1.14 14.96
C LEU A 85 -0.27 1.21 13.88
N ASP A 86 0.80 0.44 14.05
CA ASP A 86 1.87 0.28 13.07
C ASP A 86 2.15 -1.19 12.82
N PHE A 87 2.21 -1.58 11.54
CA PHE A 87 2.48 -2.96 11.15
C PHE A 87 3.98 -3.16 10.95
N SER A 88 4.56 -4.04 11.76
CA SER A 88 5.95 -4.45 11.58
C SER A 88 6.12 -5.15 10.23
N LYS A 89 7.07 -4.63 9.42
CA LYS A 89 7.45 -5.22 8.12
C LYS A 89 6.25 -5.57 7.22
N ALA A 90 5.29 -4.64 7.09
CA ALA A 90 4.03 -4.87 6.38
C ALA A 90 4.21 -5.55 5.00
N PHE A 91 5.10 -5.03 4.15
CA PHE A 91 5.34 -5.60 2.81
C PHE A 91 5.96 -7.00 2.83
N ASP A 92 6.76 -7.32 3.85
CA ASP A 92 7.38 -8.65 3.99
C ASP A 92 6.41 -9.67 4.63
N THR A 93 5.34 -9.19 5.29
CA THR A 93 4.43 -10.01 6.12
C THR A 93 3.09 -10.27 5.43
N ILE A 94 2.75 -9.53 4.37
CA ILE A 94 1.50 -9.72 3.63
C ILE A 94 1.51 -11.06 2.89
N SER A 95 0.50 -11.89 3.13
CA SER A 95 0.29 -13.12 2.35
C SER A 95 -0.13 -12.80 0.92
N HIS A 96 0.60 -13.33 -0.05
CA HIS A 96 0.28 -13.17 -1.47
C HIS A 96 -1.07 -13.80 -1.86
N SER A 97 -1.46 -14.93 -1.26
CA SER A 97 -2.76 -15.55 -1.56
C SER A 97 -3.92 -14.65 -1.12
N ILE A 98 -3.88 -14.14 0.11
CA ILE A 98 -4.91 -13.24 0.65
C ILE A 98 -4.97 -11.95 -0.17
N LEU A 99 -3.82 -11.42 -0.58
CA LEU A 99 -3.77 -10.22 -1.41
C LEU A 99 -4.46 -10.46 -2.76
N LEU A 100 -4.16 -11.56 -3.44
CA LEU A 100 -4.75 -11.91 -4.73
C LEU A 100 -6.27 -12.17 -4.62
N GLU A 101 -6.72 -12.85 -3.56
CA GLU A 101 -8.15 -13.05 -3.29
C GLU A 101 -8.87 -11.71 -3.11
N LYS A 102 -8.29 -10.77 -2.35
CA LYS A 102 -8.86 -9.44 -2.17
C LYS A 102 -8.91 -8.65 -3.48
N LEU A 103 -7.86 -8.71 -4.29
CA LEU A 103 -7.84 -8.06 -5.60
C LEU A 103 -8.93 -8.64 -6.52
N ALA A 104 -9.04 -9.96 -6.58
CA ALA A 104 -10.08 -10.62 -7.36
C ALA A 104 -11.50 -10.25 -6.89
N ALA A 105 -11.73 -10.20 -5.57
CA ALA A 105 -13.00 -9.77 -4.99
C ALA A 105 -13.37 -8.31 -5.35
N HIS A 106 -12.38 -7.49 -5.67
CA HIS A 106 -12.57 -6.12 -6.15
C HIS A 106 -12.53 -5.99 -7.67
N GLY A 107 -12.58 -7.08 -8.44
CA GLY A 107 -12.58 -7.06 -9.91
C GLY A 107 -11.21 -6.81 -10.55
N LEU A 108 -10.13 -6.88 -9.77
CA LEU A 108 -8.74 -6.88 -10.25
C LEU A 108 -8.23 -8.31 -10.33
N ASP A 109 -8.85 -9.11 -11.19
CA ASP A 109 -8.52 -10.52 -11.36
C ASP A 109 -7.28 -10.73 -12.25
N ARG A 110 -6.82 -11.97 -12.30
CA ARG A 110 -5.63 -12.37 -13.07
C ARG A 110 -5.77 -12.11 -14.57
N HIS A 111 -6.98 -12.05 -15.10
CA HIS A 111 -7.24 -11.73 -16.51
C HIS A 111 -7.13 -10.23 -16.79
N THR A 112 -7.60 -9.39 -15.86
CA THR A 112 -7.49 -7.92 -15.91
C THR A 112 -6.04 -7.45 -15.75
N LEU A 113 -5.28 -8.09 -14.84
CA LEU A 113 -3.84 -7.84 -14.66
C LEU A 113 -2.97 -8.61 -15.68
N GLY A 114 -3.51 -9.68 -16.27
CA GLY A 114 -2.81 -10.66 -17.12
C GLY A 114 -2.50 -10.20 -18.55
N LYS A 115 -3.06 -9.07 -19.00
CA LYS A 115 -2.63 -8.46 -20.28
C LYS A 115 -1.20 -7.87 -20.21
N ASN A 116 -0.68 -7.58 -19.01
CA ASN A 116 0.66 -6.99 -18.80
C ASN A 116 1.62 -7.85 -17.95
N LEU A 117 1.19 -9.03 -17.47
CA LEU A 117 1.95 -9.88 -16.53
C LEU A 117 2.42 -11.23 -17.10
N ALA A 118 2.47 -11.39 -18.43
CA ALA A 118 2.94 -12.60 -19.10
C ALA A 118 4.43 -12.97 -18.82
N GLY A 119 5.15 -12.17 -18.03
CA GLY A 119 6.58 -12.36 -17.73
C GLY A 119 6.95 -12.52 -16.25
N TRP A 120 6.00 -12.71 -15.32
CA TRP A 120 6.36 -12.84 -13.88
C TRP A 120 7.04 -14.19 -13.58
N PRO A 121 8.30 -14.21 -13.10
CA PRO A 121 9.04 -15.43 -12.79
C PRO A 121 8.62 -15.92 -11.40
N GLY A 122 7.43 -16.53 -11.33
CA GLY A 122 6.92 -17.15 -10.10
C GLY A 122 6.01 -18.33 -10.36
N GLN A 123 5.93 -18.80 -11.61
CA GLN A 123 5.08 -19.93 -12.00
C GLN A 123 5.94 -21.11 -12.45
N LYS A 124 6.66 -21.69 -11.48
CA LYS A 124 6.93 -23.12 -11.45
C LYS A 124 6.95 -23.55 -9.97
N GLY A 125 5.77 -23.95 -9.50
CA GLY A 125 5.63 -24.89 -8.39
C GLY A 125 4.90 -26.10 -8.96
N GLU A 126 5.64 -27.16 -9.20
CA GLU A 126 5.27 -28.48 -8.66
C GLU A 126 5.75 -28.51 -7.20
#